data_AF-A0A952GP70-F1
#
_entry.id   AF-A0A952GP70-F1
#
_cell.length_a   1.000
_cell.length_b   1.000
_cell.length_c   1.000
_cell.angle_alpha   90.00
_cell.angle_beta   90.00
_cell.angle_gamma   90.00
#
_symmetry.space_group_name_H-M   'P 1'
#
loop_
_entity.id
_entity.type
_entity.pdbx_description
1 polymer ?
#
loop_
_entity_poly.entity_id
_entity_poly.type
_entity_poly.pdbx_seq_one_letter_code
_entity_poly.pdbx_strand_id
1 'polypeptide(L)'
;MDAVLAIALSAAGVLLMVENINANASDMKDLQHAITNQSWLMLPVFLGTTIPVLWRRRNVVAVALVSAAVMGAHLLAFDWVIRCGAALPLSFVLAYSVGKLTEKRESYAGIAVVIVGQFLALVKDSAVGLEILPVTAAIALAAWGVGIYVRQQTAKRADRAAVHTPSGAHA
;
A
#
# COMPACT_ATOMS: atom_id res chain seq x y z
N MET A 1 -3.54 -13.57 -8.75
CA MET A 1 -2.47 -12.74 -8.15
C MET A 1 -3.02 -11.59 -7.31
N ASP A 2 -3.98 -10.79 -7.77
CA ASP A 2 -4.51 -9.66 -6.98
C ASP A 2 -5.22 -10.12 -5.69
N ALA A 3 -6.01 -11.19 -5.78
CA ALA A 3 -6.63 -11.81 -4.60
C ALA A 3 -5.59 -12.32 -3.59
N VAL A 4 -4.47 -12.90 -4.03
CA VAL A 4 -3.41 -13.39 -3.13
C VAL A 4 -2.77 -12.23 -2.36
N LEU A 5 -2.46 -11.12 -3.05
CA LEU A 5 -1.92 -9.92 -2.40
C LEU A 5 -2.91 -9.29 -1.44
N ALA A 6 -4.18 -9.17 -1.85
CA ALA A 6 -5.22 -8.61 -0.99
C ALA A 6 -5.46 -9.49 0.25
N ILE A 7 -5.49 -10.82 0.10
CA ILE A 7 -5.62 -11.77 1.21
C ILE A 7 -4.40 -11.68 2.12
N ALA A 8 -3.18 -11.70 1.59
CA ALA A 8 -1.96 -11.63 2.40
C ALA A 8 -1.88 -10.32 3.19
N LEU A 9 -2.16 -9.18 2.54
CA LEU A 9 -2.16 -7.86 3.20
C LEU A 9 -3.30 -7.74 4.23
N SER A 10 -4.48 -8.28 3.92
CA SER A 10 -5.60 -8.29 4.87
C SER A 10 -5.30 -9.20 6.06
N ALA A 11 -4.73 -10.37 5.85
CA ALA A 11 -4.34 -11.29 6.92
C ALA A 11 -3.28 -10.67 7.83
N ALA A 12 -2.22 -10.08 7.26
CA ALA A 12 -1.20 -9.36 8.02
C ALA A 12 -1.81 -8.21 8.84
N GLY A 13 -2.72 -7.44 8.23
CA GLY A 13 -3.44 -6.38 8.91
C GLY A 13 -4.33 -6.88 10.05
N VAL A 14 -5.09 -7.95 9.82
CA VAL A 14 -5.95 -8.56 10.84
C VAL A 14 -5.11 -9.05 12.02
N LEU A 15 -4.01 -9.75 11.76
CA LEU A 15 -3.10 -10.22 12.81
C LEU A 15 -2.58 -9.06 13.65
N LEU A 16 -2.09 -7.99 13.01
CA LEU A 16 -1.62 -6.79 13.72
C LEU A 16 -2.72 -6.09 14.52
N MET A 17 -3.95 -6.01 14.01
CA MET A 17 -5.06 -5.41 14.76
C MET A 17 -5.43 -6.27 15.97
N VAL A 18 -5.40 -7.61 15.85
CA VAL A 18 -5.62 -8.52 16.97
C VAL A 18 -4.53 -8.37 18.03
N GLU A 19 -3.27 -8.19 17.62
CA GLU A 19 -2.17 -7.89 18.55
C GLU A 19 -2.37 -6.56 19.27
N ASN A 20 -2.76 -5.49 18.57
CA ASN A 20 -3.08 -4.20 19.20
C ASN A 20 -4.22 -4.30 20.23
N ILE A 21 -5.28 -5.05 19.91
CA ILE A 21 -6.43 -5.25 20.80
C ILE A 21 -6.03 -6.02 22.07
N ASN A 22 -5.15 -7.01 21.94
CA ASN A 22 -4.73 -7.87 23.04
C ASN A 22 -3.46 -7.39 23.76
N ALA A 23 -2.88 -6.25 23.35
CA ALA A 23 -1.63 -5.74 23.91
C ALA A 23 -1.79 -5.42 25.40
N ASN A 24 -0.85 -5.89 26.22
CA ASN A 24 -0.82 -5.64 27.65
C ASN A 24 0.30 -4.65 28.01
N ALA A 25 0.32 -4.19 29.26
CA ALA A 25 1.33 -3.25 29.76
C ALA A 25 2.79 -3.75 29.59
N SER A 26 3.02 -5.07 29.52
CA SER A 26 4.33 -5.64 29.20
C SER A 26 4.77 -5.34 27.78
N ASP A 27 3.83 -5.40 26.83
CA ASP A 27 4.08 -5.30 25.39
C ASP A 27 4.28 -3.84 24.96
N MET A 28 3.80 -2.91 25.78
CA MET A 28 3.89 -1.47 25.53
C MET A 28 5.18 -0.82 26.04
N LYS A 29 6.05 -1.56 26.77
CA LYS A 29 7.26 -1.00 27.38
C LYS A 29 8.29 -0.50 26.36
N ASP A 30 8.34 -1.16 25.21
CA ASP A 30 9.32 -0.88 24.15
C ASP A 30 8.74 0.00 23.02
N LEU A 31 7.48 0.42 23.15
CA LEU A 31 6.84 1.32 22.19
C LEU A 31 7.21 2.77 22.49
N GLN A 32 7.34 3.58 21.43
CA GLN A 32 7.55 5.02 21.59
C GLN A 32 6.35 5.68 22.29
N HIS A 33 5.14 5.18 22.02
CA HIS A 33 3.90 5.63 22.65
C HIS A 33 3.03 4.42 22.99
N ALA A 34 2.50 4.39 24.21
CA ALA A 34 1.58 3.34 24.64
C ALA A 34 0.33 3.31 23.74
N ILE A 35 -0.20 2.12 23.49
CA ILE A 35 -1.42 1.95 22.70
C ILE A 35 -2.60 2.46 23.54
N THR A 36 -3.31 3.46 23.04
CA THR A 36 -4.41 4.11 23.78
C THR A 36 -5.80 3.63 23.36
N ASN A 37 -5.90 2.83 22.29
CA ASN A 37 -7.18 2.35 21.78
C ASN A 37 -7.11 0.87 21.40
N GLN A 38 -8.02 0.07 21.97
CA GLN A 38 -8.09 -1.39 21.80
C GLN A 38 -9.46 -1.85 21.26
N SER A 39 -10.16 -0.96 20.56
CA SER A 39 -11.49 -1.26 20.03
C SER A 39 -11.46 -2.30 18.89
N TRP A 40 -12.37 -3.26 18.94
CA TRP A 40 -12.61 -4.24 17.87
C TRP A 40 -13.06 -3.61 16.54
N LEU A 41 -13.53 -2.35 16.57
CA LEU A 41 -13.86 -1.59 15.36
C LEU A 41 -12.64 -1.28 14.49
N MET A 42 -11.42 -1.46 14.99
CA MET A 42 -10.20 -1.30 14.19
C MET A 42 -10.14 -2.27 13.01
N LEU A 43 -10.59 -3.52 13.21
CA LEU A 43 -10.56 -4.57 12.19
C LEU A 43 -11.38 -4.22 10.92
N PRO A 44 -12.69 -3.93 11.01
CA PRO A 44 -13.48 -3.62 9.81
C PRO A 44 -13.01 -2.33 9.12
N VAL A 45 -12.54 -1.34 9.88
CA VAL A 45 -11.98 -0.11 9.30
C VAL A 45 -10.67 -0.40 8.56
N PHE A 46 -9.79 -1.22 9.16
CA PHE A 46 -8.55 -1.62 8.51
C PHE A 46 -8.80 -2.44 7.24
N LEU A 47 -9.76 -3.38 7.26
CA LEU A 47 -10.15 -4.12 6.06
C LEU A 47 -10.64 -3.19 4.95
N GLY A 48 -11.28 -2.06 5.30
CA GLY A 48 -11.60 -0.99 4.36
C GLY A 48 -10.40 -0.42 3.61
N THR A 49 -9.18 -0.50 4.17
CA THR A 49 -7.94 -0.05 3.50
C THR A 49 -7.42 -1.05 2.47
N THR A 50 -7.60 -2.36 2.70
CA THR A 50 -7.05 -3.44 1.88
C THR A 50 -8.02 -3.98 0.84
N ILE A 51 -9.33 -3.98 1.12
CA ILE A 51 -10.38 -4.41 0.18
C ILE A 51 -10.25 -3.72 -1.19
N PRO A 52 -10.06 -2.38 -1.27
CA PRO A 52 -9.88 -1.67 -2.55
C PRO A 52 -8.78 -2.25 -3.46
N VAL A 53 -7.76 -2.92 -2.90
CA VAL A 53 -6.65 -3.51 -3.65
C VAL A 53 -7.12 -4.55 -4.68
N LEU A 54 -8.27 -5.19 -4.46
CA LEU A 54 -8.88 -6.11 -5.43
C LEU A 54 -9.20 -5.43 -6.77
N TRP A 55 -9.50 -4.14 -6.77
CA TRP A 55 -9.85 -3.37 -7.97
C TRP A 55 -8.66 -2.58 -8.54
N ARG A 56 -7.42 -2.83 -8.08
CA ARG A 56 -6.23 -2.06 -8.49
C ARG A 56 -5.98 -2.05 -10.00
N ARG A 57 -6.41 -3.09 -10.72
CA ARG A 57 -6.26 -3.17 -12.18
C ARG A 57 -7.17 -2.21 -12.96
N ARG A 58 -8.28 -1.78 -12.34
CA ARG A 58 -9.28 -0.94 -13.01
C ARG A 58 -8.93 0.54 -12.85
N ASN A 59 -8.52 0.95 -11.66
CA ASN A 59 -8.02 2.30 -11.40
C ASN A 59 -7.15 2.31 -10.13
N VAL A 60 -5.83 2.18 -10.30
CA VAL A 60 -4.90 2.10 -9.16
C VAL A 60 -4.80 3.43 -8.39
N VAL A 61 -5.00 4.58 -9.05
CA VAL A 61 -4.97 5.89 -8.40
C VAL A 61 -6.17 6.03 -7.46
N ALA A 62 -7.36 5.65 -7.92
CA ALA A 62 -8.56 5.63 -7.08
C ALA A 62 -8.38 4.68 -5.89
N VAL A 63 -7.80 3.49 -6.10
CA VAL A 63 -7.49 2.55 -5.02
C VAL A 63 -6.52 3.18 -4.01
N ALA A 64 -5.43 3.79 -4.47
CA ALA A 64 -4.48 4.46 -3.58
C ALA A 64 -5.14 5.60 -2.78
N LEU A 65 -5.99 6.41 -3.43
CA LEU A 65 -6.75 7.47 -2.77
C LEU A 65 -7.71 6.93 -1.72
N VAL A 66 -8.49 5.89 -2.03
CA VAL A 66 -9.43 5.28 -1.08
C VAL A 66 -8.67 4.66 0.09
N SER A 67 -7.60 3.91 -0.16
CA SER A 67 -6.77 3.33 0.90
C SER A 67 -6.17 4.41 1.80
N ALA A 68 -5.66 5.52 1.23
CA ALA A 68 -5.13 6.64 1.99
C ALA A 68 -6.23 7.37 2.79
N ALA A 69 -7.42 7.56 2.20
CA ALA A 69 -8.55 8.20 2.87
C ALA A 69 -9.06 7.37 4.05
N VAL A 70 -9.20 6.04 3.88
CA VAL A 70 -9.59 5.14 4.96
C VAL A 70 -8.51 5.09 6.05
N MET A 71 -7.23 5.12 5.67
CA MET A 71 -6.13 5.25 6.65
C MET A 71 -6.23 6.56 7.44
N GLY A 72 -6.55 7.68 6.77
CA GLY A 72 -6.81 8.96 7.43
C GLY A 72 -8.01 8.88 8.39
N ALA A 73 -9.12 8.26 7.97
CA ALA A 73 -10.27 8.03 8.84
C ALA A 73 -9.90 7.15 10.06
N HIS A 74 -9.07 6.13 9.85
CA HIS A 74 -8.54 5.29 10.92
C HIS A 74 -7.67 6.08 11.90
N LEU A 75 -6.89 7.04 11.42
CA LEU A 75 -6.10 7.94 12.28
C LEU A 75 -6.97 8.89 13.13
N LEU A 76 -8.10 9.32 12.58
CA LEU A 76 -9.05 10.19 13.30
C LEU A 76 -9.90 9.40 14.31
N ALA A 77 -10.24 8.15 13.98
CA ALA A 77 -11.08 7.31 14.82
C ALA A 77 -10.30 6.57 15.93
N PHE A 78 -9.04 6.22 15.66
CA PHE A 78 -8.19 5.46 16.58
C PHE A 78 -6.90 6.24 16.84
N ASP A 79 -6.49 6.34 18.09
CA ASP A 79 -5.44 7.25 18.51
C ASP A 79 -4.04 6.65 18.36
N TRP A 80 -3.31 6.31 19.43
CA TRP A 80 -2.01 5.64 19.32
C TRP A 80 -2.20 4.13 19.17
N VAL A 81 -1.82 3.58 18.02
CA VAL A 81 -1.87 2.15 17.68
C VAL A 81 -0.71 1.80 16.73
N ILE A 82 -0.31 0.54 16.68
CA ILE A 82 0.70 0.04 15.73
C ILE A 82 0.05 -0.15 14.35
N ARG A 83 0.45 0.67 13.38
CA ARG A 83 -0.09 0.66 12.00
C ARG A 83 0.95 0.28 10.96
N CYS A 84 2.22 0.57 11.25
CA CYS A 84 3.32 0.46 10.30
C CYS A 84 3.44 -0.94 9.68
N GLY A 85 3.19 -2.00 10.45
CA GLY A 85 3.41 -3.40 10.02
C GLY A 85 2.53 -3.86 8.86
N ALA A 86 1.35 -3.27 8.66
CA ALA A 86 0.48 -3.59 7.51
C ALA A 86 0.34 -2.42 6.53
N ALA A 87 0.39 -1.18 7.02
CA ALA A 87 0.29 0.01 6.18
C ALA A 87 1.52 0.18 5.27
N LEU A 88 2.74 -0.09 5.76
CA LEU A 88 3.95 0.07 4.96
C LEU A 88 4.04 -0.95 3.81
N PRO A 89 3.83 -2.26 4.03
CA PRO A 89 3.78 -3.23 2.92
C PRO A 89 2.71 -2.87 1.89
N LEU A 90 1.52 -2.45 2.33
CA LEU A 90 0.46 -1.97 1.44
C LEU A 90 0.93 -0.79 0.59
N SER A 91 1.59 0.20 1.21
CA SER A 91 2.11 1.38 0.52
C SER A 91 3.13 1.01 -0.58
N PHE A 92 4.02 0.04 -0.32
CA PHE A 92 5.01 -0.41 -1.31
C PHE A 92 4.36 -1.15 -2.48
N VAL A 93 3.35 -1.98 -2.20
CA VAL A 93 2.57 -2.66 -3.24
C VAL A 93 1.82 -1.65 -4.10
N LEU A 94 1.22 -0.61 -3.49
CA LEU A 94 0.54 0.46 -4.21
C LEU A 94 1.53 1.30 -5.04
N ALA A 95 2.70 1.64 -4.50
CA ALA A 95 3.75 2.38 -5.23
C ALA A 95 4.18 1.63 -6.50
N TYR A 96 4.49 0.34 -6.38
CA TYR A 96 4.80 -0.52 -7.53
C TYR A 96 3.64 -0.57 -8.53
N SER A 97 2.41 -0.73 -8.02
CA SER A 97 1.22 -0.84 -8.87
C SER A 97 0.95 0.46 -9.64
N VAL A 98 1.13 1.62 -9.01
CA VAL A 98 1.03 2.94 -9.66
C VAL A 98 2.07 3.05 -10.77
N GLY A 99 3.34 2.72 -10.50
CA GLY A 99 4.40 2.79 -11.51
C GLY A 99 4.14 1.88 -12.72
N LYS A 100 3.55 0.72 -12.47
CA LYS A 100 3.27 -0.28 -13.51
C LYS A 100 2.01 0.00 -14.34
N LEU A 101 0.93 0.49 -13.71
CA LEU A 101 -0.42 0.48 -14.30
C LEU A 101 -0.93 1.85 -14.77
N THR A 102 -0.22 2.95 -14.50
CA THR A 102 -0.65 4.30 -14.87
C THR A 102 0.19 4.92 -15.97
N GLU A 103 -0.28 6.02 -16.57
CA GLU A 103 0.49 6.86 -17.49
C GLU A 103 1.37 7.89 -16.76
N LYS A 104 2.36 8.49 -17.44
CA LYS A 104 3.38 9.36 -16.79
C LYS A 104 2.80 10.41 -15.84
N ARG A 105 1.78 11.20 -16.25
CA ARG A 105 1.19 12.27 -15.41
C ARG A 105 0.46 11.71 -14.20
N GLU A 106 -0.36 10.67 -14.39
CA GLU A 106 -1.11 10.02 -13.31
C GLU A 106 -0.19 9.27 -12.34
N SER A 107 0.95 8.77 -12.83
CA SER A 107 1.92 8.06 -12.02
C SER A 107 2.54 8.94 -10.94
N TYR A 108 2.84 10.21 -11.27
CA TYR A 108 3.34 11.18 -10.28
C TYR A 108 2.28 11.52 -9.22
N ALA A 109 1.03 11.67 -9.63
CA ALA A 109 -0.06 11.89 -8.68
C ALA A 109 -0.26 10.67 -7.77
N GLY A 110 -0.23 9.46 -8.33
CA GLY A 110 -0.39 8.23 -7.57
C GLY A 110 0.73 8.00 -6.55
N ILE A 111 1.99 8.26 -6.90
CA ILE A 111 3.10 8.11 -5.94
C ILE A 111 3.04 9.18 -4.84
N ALA A 112 2.62 10.41 -5.17
CA ALA A 112 2.37 11.44 -4.16
C ALA A 112 1.29 11.01 -3.16
N VAL A 113 0.18 10.43 -3.64
CA VAL A 113 -0.88 9.87 -2.78
C VAL A 113 -0.35 8.74 -1.89
N VAL A 114 0.51 7.86 -2.41
CA VAL A 114 1.11 6.79 -1.61
C VAL A 114 2.00 7.35 -0.50
N ILE A 115 2.82 8.37 -0.79
CA ILE A 115 3.68 9.03 0.22
C ILE A 115 2.82 9.71 1.29
N VAL A 116 1.73 10.38 0.90
CA VAL A 116 0.75 10.93 1.85
C VAL A 116 0.15 9.82 2.72
N GLY A 117 -0.19 8.67 2.13
CA GLY A 117 -0.65 7.49 2.87
C GLY A 117 0.38 6.96 3.89
N GLN A 118 1.67 6.97 3.55
CA GLN A 118 2.75 6.61 4.48
C GLN A 118 2.85 7.60 5.63
N PHE A 119 2.79 8.91 5.34
CA PHE A 119 2.78 9.95 6.35
C PHE A 119 1.59 9.77 7.32
N LEU A 120 0.38 9.54 6.80
CA LEU A 120 -0.80 9.27 7.60
C LEU A 120 -0.64 8.01 8.46
N ALA A 121 -0.02 6.95 7.94
CA ALA A 121 0.23 5.74 8.72
C ALA A 121 1.22 5.96 9.87
N LEU A 122 2.19 6.88 9.71
CA LEU A 122 3.29 7.08 10.66
C LEU A 122 3.05 8.20 11.69
N VAL A 123 2.15 9.16 11.41
CA VAL A 123 1.93 10.34 12.27
C VAL A 123 1.54 10.01 13.71
N LYS A 124 0.78 8.93 13.93
CA LYS A 124 0.38 8.43 15.26
C LYS A 124 0.78 6.96 15.48
N ASP A 125 1.83 6.51 14.81
CA ASP A 125 2.29 5.13 14.95
C ASP A 125 3.04 4.95 16.28
N SER A 126 2.61 3.97 17.08
CA SER A 126 3.20 3.69 18.40
C SER A 126 4.60 3.06 18.34
N ALA A 127 4.99 2.45 17.20
CA ALA A 127 6.20 1.65 17.12
C ALA A 127 7.42 2.44 16.61
N VAL A 128 7.27 3.20 15.52
CA VAL A 128 8.42 3.79 14.81
C VAL A 128 8.33 5.32 14.66
N GLY A 129 7.12 5.88 14.59
CA GLY A 129 6.91 7.31 14.40
C GLY A 129 7.35 7.84 13.02
N LEU A 130 7.40 9.17 12.87
CA LEU A 130 7.67 9.84 11.58
C LEU A 130 9.12 9.77 11.09
N GLU A 131 10.07 9.40 11.95
CA GLU A 131 11.50 9.41 11.64
C GLU A 131 11.87 8.43 10.53
N ILE A 132 11.09 7.36 10.35
CA ILE A 132 11.29 6.35 9.28
C ILE A 132 10.72 6.79 7.92
N LEU A 133 9.99 7.92 7.86
CA LEU A 133 9.34 8.38 6.63
C LEU A 133 10.34 8.55 5.46
N PRO A 134 11.54 9.13 5.62
CA PRO A 134 12.49 9.25 4.50
C PRO A 134 12.92 7.90 3.94
N VAL A 135 13.14 6.90 4.82
CA VAL A 135 13.53 5.55 4.43
C VAL A 135 12.39 4.85 3.69
N THR A 136 11.18 4.89 4.25
CA THR A 136 10.00 4.27 3.64
C THR A 136 9.59 4.94 2.33
N ALA A 137 9.71 6.27 2.22
CA ALA A 137 9.50 7.00 0.99
C ALA A 137 10.53 6.60 -0.08
N ALA A 138 11.80 6.45 0.28
CA ALA A 138 12.84 5.98 -0.65
C ALA A 138 12.54 4.57 -1.18
N ILE A 139 12.09 3.66 -0.31
CA ILE A 139 11.68 2.30 -0.71
C ILE A 139 10.46 2.35 -1.64
N ALA A 140 9.47 3.20 -1.34
CA ALA A 140 8.30 3.38 -2.20
C ALA A 140 8.68 3.93 -3.59
N LEU A 141 9.59 4.91 -3.65
CA LEU A 141 10.11 5.45 -4.90
C LEU A 141 10.86 4.38 -5.70
N ALA A 142 11.66 3.54 -5.04
CA ALA A 142 12.33 2.41 -5.68
C ALA A 142 11.31 1.41 -6.26
N ALA A 143 10.30 1.03 -5.48
CA ALA A 143 9.23 0.14 -5.92
C ALA A 143 8.44 0.71 -7.11
N TRP A 144 8.13 2.02 -7.07
CA TRP A 144 7.51 2.74 -8.17
C TRP A 144 8.38 2.75 -9.44
N GLY A 145 9.68 3.01 -9.30
CA GLY A 145 10.65 2.95 -10.39
C GLY A 145 10.74 1.56 -11.03
N VAL A 146 10.74 0.50 -10.21
CA VAL A 146 10.67 -0.89 -10.70
C VAL A 146 9.36 -1.13 -11.47
N GLY A 147 8.23 -0.59 -11.00
CA GLY A 147 6.95 -0.65 -11.71
C GLY A 147 7.03 -0.03 -13.11
N ILE A 148 7.60 1.17 -13.21
CA ILE A 148 7.81 1.87 -14.50
C ILE A 148 8.71 1.04 -15.42
N TYR A 149 9.81 0.51 -14.89
CA TYR A 149 10.74 -0.30 -15.66
C TYR A 149 10.06 -1.55 -16.25
N VAL A 150 9.26 -2.26 -15.44
CA VAL A 150 8.50 -3.43 -15.89
C VAL A 150 7.52 -3.06 -17.00
N ARG A 151 6.80 -1.93 -16.87
CA ARG A 151 5.86 -1.43 -17.90
C ARG A 151 6.57 -1.19 -19.23
N GLN A 152 7.74 -0.54 -19.21
CA GLN A 152 8.53 -0.28 -20.41
C GLN A 152 9.02 -1.57 -21.07
N GLN A 153 9.46 -2.55 -20.27
CA GLN A 153 9.90 -3.84 -20.79
C GLN A 153 8.75 -4.62 -21.43
N THR A 154 7.55 -4.60 -20.85
CA THR A 154 6.38 -5.26 -21.45
C THR A 154 5.96 -4.62 -22.77
N ALA A 155 6.02 -3.29 -22.89
CA ALA A 155 5.73 -2.59 -24.14
C ALA A 155 6.73 -2.98 -25.25
N LYS A 156 8.04 -2.91 -24.96
CA LYS A 156 9.10 -3.30 -25.90
C LYS A 156 8.98 -4.74 -26.40
N ARG A 157 8.56 -5.67 -25.52
CA ARG A 157 8.36 -7.08 -25.88
C ARG A 157 7.15 -7.27 -26.79
N ALA A 158 6.06 -6.53 -26.55
CA ALA A 158 4.88 -6.56 -27.41
C ALA A 158 5.21 -6.03 -28.83
N ASP A 159 5.97 -4.94 -28.93
CA ASP A 159 6.40 -4.38 -30.22
C ASP A 159 7.24 -5.38 -31.03
N ARG A 160 8.19 -6.06 -30.37
CA ARG A 160 9.02 -7.08 -31.04
C ARG A 160 8.20 -8.26 -31.56
N ALA A 161 7.20 -8.70 -30.80
CA ALA A 161 6.32 -9.79 -31.21
C ALA A 161 5.47 -9.40 -32.42
N ALA A 162 4.95 -8.17 -32.46
CA ALA A 162 4.18 -7.66 -33.60
C ALA A 162 4.99 -7.66 -34.89
N VAL A 163 6.26 -7.24 -34.84
CA VAL A 163 7.19 -7.21 -36.00
C VAL A 163 7.52 -8.62 -36.53
N HIS A 164 7.51 -9.64 -35.67
CA HIS A 164 7.85 -11.03 -36.06
C HIS A 164 6.63 -11.87 -36.49
N THR A 165 5.44 -11.27 -36.65
CA THR A 165 4.27 -11.97 -37.19
C THR A 165 4.37 -11.95 -38.72
N PRO A 166 4.77 -13.05 -39.41
CA PRO A 166 4.93 -13.03 -40.85
C PRO A 166 3.60 -12.76 -41.54
N SER A 167 3.58 -11.77 -42.43
CA SER A 167 2.48 -11.39 -43.33
C SER A 167 2.23 -12.47 -44.41
N GLY A 168 1.93 -13.70 -43.99
CA GLY A 168 1.91 -14.89 -44.87
C GLY A 168 0.68 -15.77 -44.74
N ALA A 169 -0.47 -15.25 -44.29
CA ALA A 169 -1.72 -16.01 -44.20
C ALA A 169 -2.85 -15.37 -45.03
N HIS A 170 -2.59 -15.14 -46.31
CA HIS A 170 -3.63 -15.05 -47.33
C HIS A 170 -3.16 -15.87 -48.53
N ALA A 171 -3.57 -17.14 -48.52
CA ALA A 171 -3.60 -18.04 -49.68
C ALA A 171 -5.06 -18.48 -49.86
#